data_AF-A0AAD7WXY7-F1
#
_entry.id   AF-A0AAD7WXY7-F1
#
_cell.length_a   1.000
_cell.length_b   1.000
_cell.length_c   1.000
_cell.angle_alpha   90.00
_cell.angle_beta   90.00
_cell.angle_gamma   90.00
#
_symmetry.space_group_name_H-M   'P 1'
#
loop_
_entity.id
_entity.type
_entity.pdbx_description
1 polymer ?
#
loop_
_entity_poly.entity_id
_entity_poly.type
_entity_poly.pdbx_seq_one_letter_code
_entity_poly.pdbx_strand_id
1 'polypeptide(L)'
;MQDLSSGSKDVLTPDSIQSNLCYGDLSYSPLDQFSALVEEVVVPILSNKRNHCEWPHVVSQDIKQHVHSLKTNVFVVAGQVRGKTLLPLPAGSERVEQAALERDKSGDLVDKSIIHSIESVVIEWSHQIREVLKKDSSEPLLEGKSPTPHVELLFWKNRYADLECIYGQLKSTKVSKMSELLERMESSYYPAFRNMFQDVLAALEEARDINIYLKPLQRLFEGLESVEFSEIKSQISPLMHTVCLLWANSKYYNTPARIIVLLQEICNLLIQQARAYLNPEDMLKGETEESLAKVQGTMDILHHFRQTYDEMRGSLGQYQKNGQELSPWDFSPTMVFAGMDQFIQRVQSIEAS
;
A
#
# COMPACT_ATOMS: atom_id res chain seq x y z
N MET A 1 -42.84 12.02 1.72
CA MET A 1 -42.79 10.76 0.93
C MET A 1 -43.74 10.97 -0.23
N GLN A 2 -43.23 11.56 -1.31
CA GLN A 2 -43.94 11.71 -2.58
C GLN A 2 -43.10 10.97 -3.61
N ASP A 3 -43.80 10.14 -4.38
CA ASP A 3 -43.29 9.05 -5.18
C ASP A 3 -42.26 9.48 -6.25
N LEU A 4 -41.02 9.02 -6.07
CA LEU A 4 -39.98 8.98 -7.11
C LEU A 4 -40.07 7.70 -7.98
N SER A 5 -41.23 7.07 -8.04
CA SER A 5 -41.46 5.87 -8.87
C SER A 5 -42.70 6.01 -9.75
N SER A 6 -42.64 6.88 -10.75
CA SER A 6 -43.44 6.70 -11.97
C SER A 6 -42.70 7.28 -13.17
N GLY A 7 -41.66 6.57 -13.62
CA GLY A 7 -41.16 6.78 -14.97
C GLY A 7 -42.21 6.32 -15.97
N SER A 8 -43.15 7.20 -16.33
CA SER A 8 -43.93 7.03 -17.55
C SER A 8 -42.93 6.90 -18.70
N LYS A 9 -42.96 5.78 -19.42
CA LYS A 9 -42.21 5.62 -20.68
C LYS A 9 -42.91 6.43 -21.76
N ASP A 10 -42.88 7.76 -21.64
CA ASP A 10 -43.41 8.64 -22.67
C ASP A 10 -42.55 8.49 -23.93
N VAL A 11 -43.20 8.25 -25.07
CA VAL A 11 -42.54 8.10 -26.36
C VAL A 11 -41.80 9.40 -26.68
N LEU A 12 -40.49 9.32 -26.92
CA LEU A 12 -39.67 10.47 -27.29
C LEU A 12 -40.18 11.07 -28.61
N THR A 13 -40.71 12.28 -28.54
CA THR A 13 -41.11 13.10 -29.69
C THR A 13 -40.00 14.12 -30.00
N PRO A 14 -39.95 14.69 -31.23
CA PRO A 14 -38.96 15.72 -31.58
C PRO A 14 -38.91 16.89 -30.59
N ASP A 15 -40.07 17.25 -30.03
CA ASP A 15 -40.22 18.35 -29.08
C ASP A 15 -39.85 17.95 -27.63
N SER A 16 -40.06 16.69 -27.25
CA SER A 16 -39.75 16.18 -25.90
C SER A 16 -38.34 15.61 -25.76
N ILE A 17 -37.61 15.40 -26.87
CA ILE A 17 -36.24 14.87 -26.85
C ILE A 17 -35.30 15.79 -26.07
N GLN A 18 -35.42 17.11 -26.23
CA GLN A 18 -34.50 18.04 -25.59
C GLN A 18 -34.64 18.09 -24.06
N SER A 19 -35.85 17.87 -23.53
CA SER A 19 -36.11 17.93 -22.09
C SER A 19 -35.96 16.57 -21.39
N ASN A 20 -36.20 15.46 -22.12
CA ASN A 20 -36.31 14.13 -21.52
C ASN A 20 -35.09 13.24 -21.80
N LEU A 21 -34.24 13.59 -22.77
CA LEU A 21 -33.01 12.86 -23.06
C LEU A 21 -31.85 13.45 -22.26
N CYS A 22 -31.38 12.70 -21.26
CA CYS A 22 -30.11 13.01 -20.60
C CYS A 22 -28.97 12.35 -21.39
N TYR A 23 -28.08 13.16 -21.95
CA TYR A 23 -26.88 12.71 -22.63
C TYR A 23 -25.69 13.54 -22.13
N GLY A 24 -24.49 12.97 -22.19
CA GLY A 24 -23.28 13.65 -21.75
C GLY A 24 -22.03 12.84 -22.04
N ASP A 25 -20.89 13.51 -21.98
CA ASP A 25 -19.59 12.91 -22.24
C ASP A 25 -18.98 12.37 -20.93
N LEU A 26 -18.42 11.16 -21.01
CA LEU A 26 -17.66 10.54 -19.92
C LEU A 26 -16.16 10.57 -20.25
N SER A 27 -15.36 11.00 -19.30
CA SER A 27 -13.90 10.97 -19.34
C SER A 27 -13.38 9.54 -19.30
N TYR A 28 -12.17 9.34 -19.81
CA TYR A 28 -11.38 8.11 -19.65
C TYR A 28 -11.02 7.81 -18.18
N SER A 29 -11.17 8.81 -17.29
CA SER A 29 -11.09 8.63 -15.83
C SER A 29 -12.43 9.00 -15.17
N PRO A 30 -13.39 8.06 -15.09
CA PRO A 30 -14.72 8.34 -14.56
C PRO A 30 -14.71 8.79 -13.10
N LEU A 31 -13.79 8.27 -12.29
CA LEU A 31 -13.68 8.62 -10.87
C LEU A 31 -13.18 10.05 -10.67
N ASP A 32 -12.25 10.52 -11.51
CA ASP A 32 -11.76 11.89 -11.44
C ASP A 32 -12.83 12.88 -11.90
N GLN A 33 -13.56 12.55 -12.96
CA GLN A 33 -14.71 13.33 -13.40
C GLN A 33 -15.81 13.36 -12.34
N PHE A 34 -16.09 12.24 -11.66
CA PHE A 34 -17.05 12.20 -10.57
C PHE A 34 -16.60 13.02 -9.37
N SER A 35 -15.32 12.94 -9.00
CA SER A 35 -14.72 13.76 -7.95
C SER A 35 -14.87 15.26 -8.25
N ALA A 36 -14.54 15.68 -9.48
CA ALA A 36 -14.72 17.07 -9.92
C ALA A 36 -16.19 17.48 -9.93
N LEU A 37 -17.10 16.61 -10.43
CA LEU A 37 -18.54 16.87 -10.41
C LEU A 37 -19.05 17.09 -8.97
N VAL A 38 -18.63 16.25 -8.03
CA VAL A 38 -19.03 16.38 -6.62
C VAL A 38 -18.50 17.69 -6.03
N GLU A 39 -17.22 18.00 -6.24
CA GLU A 39 -16.54 19.18 -5.70
C GLU A 39 -17.05 20.49 -6.29
N GLU A 40 -17.20 20.57 -7.61
CA GLU A 40 -17.44 21.81 -8.36
C GLU A 40 -18.93 22.07 -8.65
N VAL A 41 -19.77 21.03 -8.65
CA VAL A 41 -21.19 21.15 -9.03
C VAL A 41 -22.10 20.75 -7.88
N VAL A 42 -22.00 19.52 -7.39
CA VAL A 42 -22.92 18.99 -6.38
C VAL A 42 -22.79 19.76 -5.05
N VAL A 43 -21.56 19.96 -4.57
CA VAL A 43 -21.31 20.68 -3.30
C VAL A 43 -21.81 22.12 -3.36
N PRO A 44 -21.47 22.95 -4.37
CA PRO A 44 -21.98 24.31 -4.46
C PRO A 44 -23.50 24.39 -4.60
N ILE A 45 -24.14 23.49 -5.37
CA ILE A 45 -25.59 23.50 -5.55
C ILE A 45 -26.32 23.15 -4.25
N LEU A 46 -25.91 22.07 -3.59
CA LEU A 46 -26.62 21.50 -2.43
C LEU A 46 -26.15 22.07 -1.08
N SER A 47 -25.09 22.86 -1.04
CA SER A 47 -24.64 23.53 0.19
C SER A 47 -25.01 25.01 0.23
N ASN A 48 -25.48 25.59 -0.89
CA ASN A 48 -25.82 26.99 -0.97
C ASN A 48 -27.09 27.31 -0.19
N LYS A 49 -26.96 28.15 0.84
CA LYS A 49 -28.07 28.58 1.70
C LYS A 49 -29.22 29.23 0.93
N ARG A 50 -28.94 29.89 -0.21
CA ARG A 50 -29.97 30.52 -1.06
C ARG A 50 -30.89 29.51 -1.74
N ASN A 51 -30.39 28.29 -1.96
CA ASN A 51 -31.20 27.22 -2.56
C ASN A 51 -32.09 26.53 -1.51
N HIS A 52 -31.87 26.80 -0.23
CA HIS A 52 -32.55 26.15 0.89
C HIS A 52 -33.63 27.07 1.51
N CYS A 53 -33.98 28.19 0.88
CA CYS A 53 -34.89 29.18 1.45
C CYS A 53 -36.27 28.61 1.81
N GLU A 54 -36.75 27.62 1.05
CA GLU A 54 -38.04 26.97 1.30
C GLU A 54 -37.92 25.67 2.09
N TRP A 55 -36.71 25.24 2.43
CA TRP A 55 -36.48 23.97 3.10
C TRP A 55 -36.57 24.13 4.62
N PRO A 56 -37.20 23.18 5.33
CA PRO A 56 -37.09 23.12 6.78
C PRO A 56 -35.62 23.08 7.21
N HIS A 57 -35.31 23.74 8.32
CA HIS A 57 -33.93 23.86 8.80
C HIS A 57 -33.24 22.49 8.97
N VAL A 58 -33.97 21.51 9.50
CA VAL A 58 -33.49 20.13 9.69
C VAL A 58 -33.10 19.45 8.38
N VAL A 59 -33.87 19.63 7.29
CA VAL A 59 -33.57 19.07 5.96
C VAL A 59 -32.37 19.78 5.35
N SER A 60 -32.30 21.10 5.48
CA SER A 60 -31.17 21.91 5.02
C SER A 60 -29.85 21.53 5.69
N GLN A 61 -29.89 21.16 6.97
CA GLN A 61 -28.73 20.68 7.72
C GLN A 61 -28.36 19.24 7.32
N ASP A 62 -29.35 18.37 7.20
CA ASP A 62 -29.17 16.96 6.82
C ASP A 62 -28.56 16.81 5.42
N ILE A 63 -29.05 17.55 4.42
CA ILE A 63 -28.49 17.56 3.07
C ILE A 63 -27.04 18.04 3.06
N LYS A 64 -26.70 19.09 3.83
CA LYS A 64 -25.31 19.55 3.94
C LYS A 64 -24.40 18.49 4.52
N GLN A 65 -24.86 17.74 5.52
CA GLN A 65 -24.10 16.65 6.12
C GLN A 65 -23.88 15.52 5.11
N HIS A 66 -24.92 15.11 4.37
CA HIS A 66 -24.83 14.06 3.36
C HIS A 66 -23.91 14.45 2.20
N VAL A 67 -24.00 15.70 1.73
CA VAL A 67 -23.13 16.23 0.66
C VAL A 67 -21.68 16.29 1.10
N HIS A 68 -21.43 16.71 2.35
CA HIS A 68 -20.08 16.68 2.91
C HIS A 68 -19.55 15.25 3.05
N SER A 69 -20.38 14.31 3.52
CA SER A 69 -20.02 12.89 3.59
C SER A 69 -19.69 12.32 2.21
N LEU A 70 -20.50 12.63 1.19
CA LEU A 70 -20.25 12.21 -0.19
C LEU A 70 -18.90 12.76 -0.69
N LYS A 71 -18.64 14.06 -0.52
CA LYS A 71 -17.36 14.68 -0.90
C LYS A 71 -16.19 13.97 -0.23
N THR A 72 -16.27 13.74 1.08
CA THR A 72 -15.24 13.05 1.85
C THR A 72 -15.01 11.63 1.35
N ASN A 73 -16.09 10.87 1.12
CA ASN A 73 -15.98 9.49 0.64
C ASN A 73 -15.36 9.42 -0.76
N VAL A 74 -15.78 10.29 -1.68
CA VAL A 74 -15.22 10.35 -3.04
C VAL A 74 -13.74 10.75 -3.00
N PHE A 75 -13.37 11.70 -2.15
CA PHE A 75 -11.98 12.09 -1.93
C PHE A 75 -11.13 10.90 -1.45
N VAL A 76 -11.58 10.17 -0.43
CA VAL A 76 -10.87 8.99 0.09
C VAL A 76 -10.76 7.88 -0.96
N VAL A 77 -11.85 7.54 -1.65
CA VAL A 77 -11.87 6.49 -2.67
C VAL A 77 -10.98 6.85 -3.87
N ALA A 78 -11.01 8.10 -4.34
CA ALA A 78 -10.11 8.57 -5.39
C ALA A 78 -8.63 8.45 -4.99
N GLY A 79 -8.31 8.71 -3.72
CA GLY A 79 -7.01 8.42 -3.14
C GLY A 79 -6.65 6.94 -3.20
N GLN A 80 -7.51 6.07 -2.68
CA GLN A 80 -7.26 4.63 -2.56
C GLN A 80 -7.01 3.96 -3.92
N VAL A 81 -7.78 4.33 -4.95
CA VAL A 81 -7.58 3.82 -6.32
C VAL A 81 -6.20 4.23 -6.88
N ARG A 82 -5.64 5.35 -6.41
CA ARG A 82 -4.29 5.81 -6.76
C ARG A 82 -3.20 5.28 -5.81
N GLY A 83 -3.55 4.39 -4.88
CA GLY A 83 -2.64 3.86 -3.87
C GLY A 83 -2.24 4.88 -2.80
N LYS A 84 -3.07 5.90 -2.54
CA LYS A 84 -2.83 6.95 -1.56
C LYS A 84 -3.92 6.99 -0.50
N THR A 85 -3.53 7.13 0.75
CA THR A 85 -4.41 7.32 1.88
C THR A 85 -4.59 8.81 2.11
N LEU A 86 -5.77 9.31 1.75
CA LEU A 86 -6.12 10.72 1.91
C LEU A 86 -6.90 10.94 3.21
N LEU A 87 -6.51 11.98 3.95
CA LEU A 87 -7.06 12.35 5.23
C LEU A 87 -8.05 13.52 5.03
N PRO A 88 -9.37 13.29 5.12
CA PRO A 88 -10.35 14.33 4.88
C PRO A 88 -10.34 15.37 6.01
N LEU A 89 -10.44 16.65 5.65
CA LEU A 89 -10.52 17.75 6.62
C LEU A 89 -11.94 17.87 7.20
N PRO A 90 -12.08 18.35 8.45
CA PRO A 90 -13.40 18.54 9.06
C PRO A 90 -14.25 19.56 8.30
N ALA A 91 -15.56 19.36 8.34
CA ALA A 91 -16.54 20.31 7.82
C ALA A 91 -16.27 21.72 8.37
N GLY A 92 -16.18 22.72 7.48
CA GLY A 92 -15.90 24.09 7.89
C GLY A 92 -14.43 24.35 8.26
N SER A 93 -13.48 23.55 7.76
CA SER A 93 -12.03 23.77 7.91
C SER A 93 -11.56 25.19 7.51
N GLU A 94 -12.32 25.90 6.67
CA GLU A 94 -12.06 27.31 6.34
C GLU A 94 -12.16 28.24 7.56
N ARG A 95 -13.03 27.90 8.52
CA ARG A 95 -13.18 28.62 9.80
C ARG A 95 -12.05 28.31 10.78
N VAL A 96 -11.38 27.17 10.63
CA VAL A 96 -10.23 26.80 11.47
C VAL A 96 -9.08 27.78 11.26
N GLU A 97 -8.88 28.26 10.04
CA GLU A 97 -7.85 29.26 9.76
C GLU A 97 -8.19 30.62 10.38
N GLN A 98 -9.46 31.01 10.40
CA GLN A 98 -9.95 32.25 11.01
C GLN A 98 -9.85 32.19 12.54
N ALA A 99 -10.31 31.08 13.15
CA ALA A 99 -10.23 30.84 14.59
C ALA A 99 -8.78 30.71 15.13
N ALA A 100 -7.83 30.32 14.29
CA ALA A 100 -6.40 30.29 14.65
C ALA A 100 -5.72 31.68 14.57
N LEU A 101 -6.24 32.59 13.73
CA LEU A 101 -5.72 33.96 13.58
C LEU A 101 -6.24 34.91 14.67
N GLU A 102 -7.45 34.66 15.19
CA GLU A 102 -8.05 35.41 16.29
C GLU A 102 -7.40 35.03 17.64
N ARG A 103 -6.14 35.43 17.83
CA ARG A 103 -5.37 35.14 19.06
C ARG A 103 -5.85 35.87 20.31
N ASP A 104 -6.75 36.86 20.21
CA ASP A 104 -6.85 37.90 21.25
C ASP A 104 -8.26 38.43 21.57
N LYS A 105 -9.35 37.76 21.15
CA LYS A 105 -10.71 38.17 21.52
C LYS A 105 -11.49 37.02 22.15
N SER A 106 -11.54 37.03 23.49
CA SER A 106 -12.34 36.18 24.38
C SER A 106 -12.22 34.67 24.13
N GLY A 107 -11.52 33.98 25.03
CA GLY A 107 -11.45 32.52 25.11
C GLY A 107 -12.79 31.81 25.42
N ASP A 108 -13.94 32.43 25.16
CA ASP A 108 -15.26 31.95 25.56
C ASP A 108 -16.13 31.45 24.38
N LEU A 109 -15.70 31.71 23.12
CA LEU A 109 -16.46 31.36 21.91
C LEU A 109 -15.57 30.84 20.75
N VAL A 110 -14.46 30.17 21.04
CA VAL A 110 -13.97 29.18 20.05
C VAL A 110 -15.11 28.16 19.95
N ASP A 111 -15.83 28.20 18.84
CA ASP A 111 -17.07 27.47 18.63
C ASP A 111 -16.82 26.00 19.00
N LYS A 112 -17.38 25.53 20.14
CA LYS A 112 -17.16 24.16 20.65
C LYS A 112 -17.46 23.13 19.56
N SER A 113 -18.33 23.49 18.62
CA SER A 113 -18.61 22.70 17.41
C SER A 113 -17.38 22.46 16.52
N ILE A 114 -16.47 23.43 16.38
CA ILE A 114 -15.22 23.28 15.62
C ILE A 114 -14.29 22.30 16.33
N ILE A 115 -14.14 22.42 17.66
CA ILE A 115 -13.31 21.50 18.44
C ILE A 115 -13.85 20.08 18.32
N HIS A 116 -15.15 19.86 18.53
CA HIS A 116 -15.78 18.55 18.36
C HIS A 116 -15.66 17.99 16.93
N SER A 117 -15.69 18.85 15.91
CA SER A 117 -15.46 18.44 14.53
C SER A 117 -14.01 17.99 14.31
N ILE A 118 -13.04 18.70 14.88
CA ILE A 118 -11.62 18.31 14.84
C ILE A 118 -11.42 16.99 15.60
N GLU A 119 -11.99 16.85 16.79
CA GLU A 119 -11.90 15.62 17.61
C GLU A 119 -12.46 14.41 16.84
N SER A 120 -13.62 14.56 16.20
CA SER A 120 -14.23 13.50 15.38
C SER A 120 -13.31 13.07 14.24
N VAL A 121 -12.72 14.04 13.52
CA VAL A 121 -11.80 13.75 12.41
C VAL A 121 -10.49 13.13 12.90
N VAL A 122 -9.97 13.51 14.07
CA VAL A 122 -8.78 12.86 14.67
C VAL A 122 -9.05 11.38 14.96
N ILE A 123 -10.26 11.04 15.44
CA ILE A 123 -10.67 9.64 15.65
C ILE A 123 -10.68 8.87 14.32
N GLU A 124 -11.29 9.45 13.29
CA GLU A 124 -11.37 8.84 11.95
C GLU A 124 -9.98 8.64 11.33
N TRP A 125 -9.11 9.66 11.37
CA TRP A 125 -7.72 9.56 10.90
C TRP A 125 -6.95 8.50 11.69
N SER A 126 -7.15 8.42 13.00
CA SER A 126 -6.50 7.41 13.84
C SER A 126 -6.93 5.99 13.50
N HIS A 127 -8.16 5.79 13.01
CA HIS A 127 -8.60 4.48 12.51
C HIS A 127 -7.98 4.20 11.14
N GLN A 128 -8.11 5.15 10.19
CA GLN A 128 -7.61 5.00 8.82
C GLN A 128 -6.09 4.75 8.77
N ILE A 129 -5.30 5.52 9.52
CA ILE A 129 -3.84 5.39 9.58
C ILE A 129 -3.44 4.06 10.21
N ARG A 130 -4.14 3.62 11.25
CA ARG A 130 -3.87 2.32 11.88
C ARG A 130 -4.03 1.17 10.90
N GLU A 131 -5.05 1.20 10.05
CA GLU A 131 -5.24 0.18 9.01
C GLU A 131 -4.12 0.22 7.97
N VAL A 132 -3.58 1.39 7.62
CA VAL A 132 -2.38 1.49 6.76
C VAL A 132 -1.15 0.90 7.46
N LEU A 133 -0.95 1.22 8.73
CA LEU A 133 0.21 0.76 9.50
C LEU A 133 0.21 -0.75 9.73
N LYS A 134 -0.97 -1.37 9.87
CA LYS A 134 -1.14 -2.81 10.07
C LYS A 134 -0.76 -3.68 8.87
N LYS A 135 -0.80 -3.14 7.64
CA LYS A 135 -0.47 -3.90 6.43
C LYS A 135 0.93 -4.48 6.51
N ASP A 136 1.06 -5.75 6.18
CA ASP A 136 2.33 -6.48 6.21
C ASP A 136 2.67 -7.09 4.84
N SER A 137 3.96 -7.14 4.50
CA SER A 137 4.40 -7.70 3.22
C SER A 137 4.26 -9.22 3.15
N SER A 138 4.18 -9.87 4.32
CA SER A 138 4.00 -11.33 4.42
C SER A 138 2.58 -11.81 4.07
N GLU A 139 1.59 -10.92 3.98
CA GLU A 139 0.17 -11.26 3.76
C GLU A 139 -0.05 -12.22 2.57
N PRO A 140 0.53 -12.00 1.38
CA PRO A 140 0.33 -12.90 0.25
C PRO A 140 0.89 -14.32 0.49
N LEU A 141 2.01 -14.43 1.22
CA LEU A 141 2.58 -15.73 1.60
C LEU A 141 1.69 -16.45 2.62
N LEU A 142 1.16 -15.72 3.60
CA LEU A 142 0.25 -16.27 4.62
C LEU A 142 -1.07 -16.74 4.01
N GLU A 143 -1.53 -16.10 2.94
CA GLU A 143 -2.69 -16.53 2.14
C GLU A 143 -2.41 -17.75 1.25
N GLY A 144 -1.19 -18.29 1.27
CA GLY A 144 -0.80 -19.45 0.46
C GLY A 144 -0.57 -19.14 -1.02
N LYS A 145 -0.37 -17.87 -1.38
CA LYS A 145 0.04 -17.48 -2.74
C LYS A 145 1.54 -17.76 -2.92
N SER A 146 2.01 -17.73 -4.17
CA SER A 146 3.43 -17.85 -4.51
C SER A 146 3.96 -16.50 -5.06
N PRO A 147 4.08 -15.46 -4.21
CA PRO A 147 4.61 -14.18 -4.64
C PRO A 147 6.10 -14.30 -5.02
N THR A 148 6.50 -13.50 -5.99
CA THR A 148 7.89 -13.27 -6.42
C THR A 148 8.48 -12.07 -5.68
N PRO A 149 9.82 -11.89 -5.63
CA PRO A 149 10.49 -10.81 -4.90
C PRO A 149 10.04 -9.39 -5.27
N HIS A 150 9.50 -9.22 -6.48
CA HIS A 150 8.89 -7.96 -6.93
C HIS A 150 7.72 -7.51 -6.04
N VAL A 151 7.04 -8.43 -5.37
CA VAL A 151 5.93 -8.13 -4.44
C VAL A 151 6.47 -7.41 -3.21
N GLU A 152 7.52 -7.93 -2.57
CA GLU A 152 8.21 -7.26 -1.45
C GLU A 152 8.72 -5.87 -1.87
N LEU A 153 9.39 -5.76 -3.04
CA LEU A 153 9.89 -4.49 -3.55
C LEU A 153 8.77 -3.45 -3.77
N LEU A 154 7.68 -3.87 -4.43
CA LEU A 154 6.55 -3.01 -4.74
C LEU A 154 5.81 -2.61 -3.47
N PHE A 155 5.65 -3.53 -2.51
CA PHE A 155 5.04 -3.26 -1.22
C PHE A 155 5.77 -2.13 -0.50
N TRP A 156 7.09 -2.23 -0.30
CA TRP A 156 7.85 -1.22 0.42
C TRP A 156 7.94 0.11 -0.32
N LYS A 157 8.01 0.07 -1.66
CA LYS A 157 7.94 1.29 -2.49
C LYS A 157 6.60 2.01 -2.33
N ASN A 158 5.49 1.27 -2.39
CA ASN A 158 4.15 1.84 -2.25
C ASN A 158 3.88 2.31 -0.82
N ARG A 159 4.29 1.53 0.19
CA ARG A 159 4.19 1.89 1.61
C ARG A 159 4.96 3.19 1.91
N TYR A 160 6.16 3.34 1.37
CA TYR A 160 6.92 4.59 1.47
C TYR A 160 6.17 5.78 0.85
N ALA A 161 5.70 5.64 -0.39
CA ALA A 161 4.99 6.71 -1.08
C ALA A 161 3.68 7.11 -0.39
N ASP A 162 2.94 6.14 0.16
CA ASP A 162 1.70 6.39 0.89
C ASP A 162 1.97 7.10 2.22
N LEU A 163 2.92 6.60 3.02
CA LEU A 163 3.31 7.23 4.29
C LEU A 163 3.89 8.63 4.10
N GLU A 164 4.65 8.87 3.03
CA GLU A 164 5.14 10.21 2.67
C GLU A 164 3.98 11.15 2.35
N CYS A 165 2.95 10.66 1.65
CA CYS A 165 1.73 11.41 1.37
C CYS A 165 0.94 11.72 2.64
N ILE A 166 0.74 10.74 3.52
CA ILE A 166 0.07 10.93 4.83
C ILE A 166 0.84 11.95 5.67
N TYR A 167 2.16 11.81 5.77
CA TYR A 167 3.01 12.73 6.52
C TYR A 167 2.93 14.17 5.97
N GLY A 168 2.91 14.33 4.65
CA GLY A 168 2.71 15.63 4.00
C GLY A 168 1.36 16.27 4.35
N GLN A 169 0.30 15.48 4.40
CA GLN A 169 -1.03 15.95 4.81
C GLN A 169 -1.05 16.40 6.28
N LEU A 170 -0.44 15.61 7.18
CA LEU A 170 -0.36 15.92 8.61
C LEU A 170 0.51 17.15 8.91
N LYS A 171 1.49 17.45 8.04
CA LYS A 171 2.32 18.66 8.12
C LYS A 171 1.69 19.91 7.50
N SER A 172 0.54 19.79 6.87
CA SER A 172 -0.11 20.94 6.24
C SER A 172 -0.45 22.01 7.27
N THR A 173 -0.40 23.28 6.86
CA THR A 173 -0.68 24.43 7.75
C THR A 173 -2.05 24.32 8.43
N LYS A 174 -3.05 23.78 7.74
CA LYS A 174 -4.39 23.55 8.28
C LYS A 174 -4.36 22.56 9.44
N VAL A 175 -3.67 21.43 9.28
CA VAL A 175 -3.55 20.40 10.34
C VAL A 175 -2.69 20.89 11.50
N SER A 176 -1.64 21.67 11.23
CA SER A 176 -0.86 22.32 12.31
C SER A 176 -1.72 23.24 13.16
N LYS A 177 -2.57 24.08 12.54
CA LYS A 177 -3.53 24.92 13.26
C LYS A 177 -4.55 24.09 14.06
N MET A 178 -5.04 22.97 13.52
CA MET A 178 -5.91 22.05 14.26
C MET A 178 -5.22 21.48 15.51
N SER A 179 -3.95 21.08 15.38
CA SER A 179 -3.14 20.61 16.51
C SER A 179 -2.93 21.68 17.58
N GLU A 180 -2.60 22.92 17.19
CA GLU A 180 -2.43 24.05 18.10
C GLU A 180 -3.73 24.37 18.86
N LEU A 181 -4.89 24.27 18.18
CA LEU A 181 -6.20 24.45 18.81
C LEU A 181 -6.50 23.35 19.83
N LEU A 182 -6.24 22.08 19.50
CA LEU A 182 -6.44 20.96 20.42
C LEU A 182 -5.54 21.08 21.67
N GLU A 183 -4.30 21.52 21.50
CA GLU A 183 -3.35 21.75 22.59
C GLU A 183 -3.82 22.90 23.48
N ARG A 184 -4.17 24.04 22.89
CA ARG A 184 -4.63 25.23 23.62
C ARG A 184 -5.89 24.98 24.44
N MET A 185 -6.79 24.13 23.92
CA MET A 185 -8.06 23.81 24.57
C MET A 185 -7.97 22.59 25.50
N GLU A 186 -6.76 22.05 25.71
CA GLU A 186 -6.52 20.87 26.55
C GLU A 186 -7.44 19.68 26.20
N SER A 187 -7.69 19.47 24.91
CA SER A 187 -8.57 18.39 24.44
C SER A 187 -8.00 17.02 24.81
N SER A 188 -8.88 16.11 25.27
CA SER A 188 -8.52 14.71 25.54
C SER A 188 -8.04 13.94 24.32
N TYR A 189 -8.29 14.45 23.10
CA TYR A 189 -7.86 13.83 21.85
C TYR A 189 -6.50 14.34 21.34
N TYR A 190 -5.94 15.37 21.97
CA TYR A 190 -4.61 15.87 21.60
C TYR A 190 -3.50 14.81 21.72
N PRO A 191 -3.44 14.00 22.80
CA PRO A 191 -2.47 12.91 22.90
C PRO A 191 -2.65 11.87 21.78
N ALA A 192 -3.90 11.56 21.40
CA ALA A 192 -4.17 10.61 20.32
C ALA A 192 -3.63 11.13 18.97
N PHE A 193 -3.83 12.42 18.68
CA PHE A 193 -3.26 13.07 17.49
C PHE A 193 -1.71 13.02 17.50
N ARG A 194 -1.07 13.33 18.64
CA ARG A 194 0.39 13.28 18.75
C ARG A 194 0.94 11.87 18.56
N ASN A 195 0.34 10.87 19.18
CA ASN A 195 0.76 9.47 19.04
C ASN A 195 0.62 9.02 17.58
N MET A 196 -0.52 9.30 16.95
CA MET A 196 -0.75 9.01 15.53
C MET A 196 0.29 9.67 14.63
N PHE A 197 0.66 10.93 14.89
CA PHE A 197 1.71 11.62 14.14
C PHE A 197 3.09 10.96 14.32
N GLN A 198 3.42 10.56 15.56
CA GLN A 198 4.68 9.87 15.86
C GLN A 198 4.75 8.49 15.21
N ASP A 199 3.65 7.73 15.23
CA ASP A 199 3.55 6.42 14.58
C ASP A 199 3.78 6.53 13.06
N VAL A 200 3.19 7.53 12.40
CA VAL A 200 3.42 7.81 10.97
C VAL A 200 4.87 8.18 10.71
N LEU A 201 5.48 9.02 11.54
CA LEU A 201 6.87 9.43 11.37
C LEU A 201 7.81 8.21 11.50
N ALA A 202 7.62 7.38 12.53
CA ALA A 202 8.41 6.18 12.74
C ALA A 202 8.27 5.18 11.59
N ALA A 203 7.03 4.94 11.14
CA ALA A 203 6.77 4.06 9.99
C ALA A 203 7.34 4.62 8.69
N LEU A 204 7.33 5.94 8.49
CA LEU A 204 7.92 6.58 7.32
C LEU A 204 9.45 6.43 7.31
N GLU A 205 10.11 6.60 8.45
CA GLU A 205 11.56 6.38 8.59
C GLU A 205 11.93 4.93 8.28
N GLU A 206 11.16 3.97 8.82
CA GLU A 206 11.29 2.55 8.52
C GLU A 206 11.13 2.26 7.02
N ALA A 207 10.01 2.69 6.42
CA ALA A 207 9.72 2.42 5.01
C ALA A 207 10.75 3.07 4.08
N ARG A 208 11.28 4.26 4.45
CA ARG A 208 12.34 4.94 3.70
C ARG A 208 13.62 4.12 3.70
N ASP A 209 14.08 3.70 4.86
CA ASP A 209 15.31 2.93 5.03
C ASP A 209 15.24 1.64 4.19
N ILE A 210 14.17 0.87 4.37
CA ILE A 210 13.95 -0.40 3.67
C ILE A 210 13.88 -0.18 2.15
N ASN A 211 13.09 0.79 1.68
CA ASN A 211 12.96 1.10 0.26
C ASN A 211 14.30 1.53 -0.38
N ILE A 212 15.20 2.18 0.36
CA ILE A 212 16.53 2.55 -0.16
C ILE A 212 17.39 1.29 -0.34
N TYR A 213 17.44 0.41 0.67
CA TYR A 213 18.31 -0.75 0.65
C TYR A 213 17.79 -1.91 -0.20
N LEU A 214 16.49 -1.95 -0.51
CA LEU A 214 15.89 -2.93 -1.43
C LEU A 214 16.15 -2.61 -2.91
N LYS A 215 16.38 -1.34 -3.28
CA LYS A 215 16.59 -0.92 -4.69
C LYS A 215 17.66 -1.70 -5.46
N PRO A 216 18.84 -2.03 -4.89
CA PRO A 216 19.85 -2.79 -5.61
C PRO A 216 19.37 -4.19 -6.04
N LEU A 217 18.50 -4.83 -5.25
CA LEU A 217 17.96 -6.16 -5.56
C LEU A 217 17.05 -6.13 -6.79
N GLN A 218 16.38 -5.01 -7.08
CA GLN A 218 15.50 -4.89 -8.25
C GLN A 218 16.24 -5.26 -9.55
N ARG A 219 17.45 -4.72 -9.77
CA ARG A 219 18.25 -5.02 -10.96
C ARG A 219 18.72 -6.47 -11.01
N LEU A 220 18.95 -7.09 -9.86
CA LEU A 220 19.37 -8.49 -9.78
C LEU A 220 18.21 -9.43 -10.11
N PHE A 221 16.99 -9.11 -9.67
CA PHE A 221 15.79 -9.86 -10.07
C PHE A 221 15.48 -9.71 -11.56
N GLU A 222 15.53 -8.48 -12.08
CA GLU A 222 15.39 -8.23 -13.52
C GLU A 222 16.46 -8.99 -14.33
N GLY A 223 17.71 -9.00 -13.85
CA GLY A 223 18.80 -9.77 -14.44
C GLY A 223 18.54 -11.28 -14.43
N LEU A 224 18.10 -11.82 -13.28
CA LEU A 224 17.74 -13.23 -13.12
C LEU A 224 16.61 -13.68 -14.05
N GLU A 225 15.63 -12.82 -14.32
CA GLU A 225 14.51 -13.11 -15.22
C GLU A 225 14.88 -12.97 -16.70
N SER A 226 15.96 -12.23 -17.00
CA SER A 226 16.40 -11.95 -18.37
C SER A 226 17.32 -13.02 -18.97
N VAL A 227 17.96 -13.84 -18.13
CA VAL A 227 18.89 -14.90 -18.54
C VAL A 227 18.18 -16.23 -18.69
N GLU A 228 18.75 -17.13 -19.50
CA GLU A 228 18.26 -18.51 -19.55
C GLU A 228 18.48 -19.20 -18.19
N PHE A 229 17.55 -20.09 -17.82
CA PHE A 229 17.59 -20.74 -16.53
C PHE A 229 18.89 -21.53 -16.30
N SER A 230 19.45 -22.14 -17.34
CA SER A 230 20.75 -22.82 -17.35
C SER A 230 21.93 -21.93 -16.91
N GLU A 231 21.84 -20.61 -17.06
CA GLU A 231 22.90 -19.64 -16.78
C GLU A 231 22.74 -18.90 -15.44
N ILE A 232 21.59 -19.07 -14.77
CA ILE A 232 21.24 -18.41 -13.49
C ILE A 232 22.24 -18.72 -12.38
N LYS A 233 22.91 -19.87 -12.44
CA LYS A 233 23.87 -20.30 -11.41
C LYS A 233 24.89 -19.22 -11.08
N SER A 234 25.36 -18.47 -12.10
CA SER A 234 26.31 -17.36 -11.93
C SER A 234 25.74 -16.13 -11.18
N GLN A 235 24.43 -15.93 -11.21
CA GLN A 235 23.73 -14.78 -10.62
C GLN A 235 23.30 -15.02 -9.16
N ILE A 236 23.28 -16.28 -8.71
CA ILE A 236 22.89 -16.66 -7.34
C ILE A 236 23.82 -16.05 -6.28
N SER A 237 25.14 -16.16 -6.47
CA SER A 237 26.10 -15.63 -5.50
C SER A 237 26.03 -14.09 -5.37
N PRO A 238 26.00 -13.30 -6.48
CA PRO A 238 25.76 -11.85 -6.39
C PRO A 238 24.43 -11.48 -5.71
N LEU A 239 23.37 -12.24 -5.97
CA LEU A 239 22.07 -12.03 -5.32
C LEU A 239 22.18 -12.19 -3.81
N MET A 240 22.67 -13.35 -3.35
CA MET A 240 22.78 -13.66 -1.92
C MET A 240 23.71 -12.68 -1.20
N HIS A 241 24.81 -12.26 -1.84
CA HIS A 241 25.68 -11.21 -1.32
C HIS A 241 24.93 -9.91 -1.07
N THR A 242 24.09 -9.49 -2.02
CA THR A 242 23.30 -8.26 -1.89
C THR A 242 22.23 -8.40 -0.80
N VAL A 243 21.65 -9.59 -0.63
CA VAL A 243 20.73 -9.89 0.48
C VAL A 243 21.43 -9.79 1.84
N CYS A 244 22.65 -10.30 1.97
CA CYS A 244 23.45 -10.14 3.19
C CYS A 244 23.83 -8.68 3.46
N LEU A 245 24.15 -7.90 2.40
CA LEU A 245 24.37 -6.47 2.53
C LEU A 245 23.10 -5.72 2.97
N LEU A 246 21.93 -6.08 2.46
CA LEU A 246 20.65 -5.54 2.92
C LEU A 246 20.47 -5.79 4.43
N TRP A 247 20.67 -7.03 4.87
CA TRP A 247 20.60 -7.41 6.29
C TRP A 247 21.58 -6.61 7.16
N ALA A 248 22.81 -6.39 6.68
CA ALA A 248 23.85 -5.73 7.45
C ALA A 248 23.71 -4.19 7.50
N ASN A 249 23.06 -3.58 6.51
CA ASN A 249 23.03 -2.12 6.37
C ASN A 249 21.66 -1.49 6.69
N SER A 250 20.56 -2.21 6.49
CA SER A 250 19.23 -1.68 6.83
C SER A 250 18.99 -1.81 8.32
N LYS A 251 18.64 -0.68 8.96
CA LYS A 251 18.33 -0.63 10.38
C LYS A 251 17.00 -1.32 10.72
N TYR A 252 16.09 -1.37 9.75
CA TYR A 252 14.74 -1.88 9.97
C TYR A 252 14.49 -3.22 9.26
N TYR A 253 15.22 -3.54 8.18
CA TYR A 253 15.02 -4.82 7.48
C TYR A 253 15.66 -6.03 8.18
N ASN A 254 16.57 -5.78 9.12
CA ASN A 254 17.36 -6.79 9.85
C ASN A 254 16.54 -7.60 10.87
N THR A 255 15.32 -8.04 10.51
CA THR A 255 14.47 -8.88 11.35
C THR A 255 14.23 -10.25 10.69
N PRO A 256 14.24 -11.36 11.47
CA PRO A 256 14.05 -12.71 10.93
C PRO A 256 12.78 -12.86 10.06
N ALA A 257 11.68 -12.23 10.45
CA ALA A 257 10.42 -12.31 9.71
C ALA A 257 10.55 -11.77 8.27
N ARG A 258 11.20 -10.62 8.08
CA ARG A 258 11.34 -9.96 6.77
C ARG A 258 12.29 -10.70 5.85
N ILE A 259 13.42 -11.15 6.39
CA ILE A 259 14.39 -11.92 5.59
C ILE A 259 13.82 -13.27 5.17
N ILE A 260 12.99 -13.92 6.01
CA ILE A 260 12.29 -15.15 5.63
C ILE A 260 11.34 -14.88 4.46
N VAL A 261 10.54 -13.81 4.50
CA VAL A 261 9.64 -13.41 3.40
C VAL A 261 10.41 -13.26 2.09
N LEU A 262 11.48 -12.46 2.10
CA LEU A 262 12.28 -12.23 0.89
C LEU A 262 12.90 -13.52 0.35
N LEU A 263 13.45 -14.37 1.21
CA LEU A 263 14.05 -15.62 0.78
C LEU A 263 12.99 -16.61 0.25
N GLN A 264 11.81 -16.67 0.85
CA GLN A 264 10.68 -17.45 0.32
C GLN A 264 10.24 -16.94 -1.06
N GLU A 265 10.18 -15.62 -1.25
CA GLU A 265 9.86 -15.04 -2.55
C GLU A 265 10.95 -15.36 -3.59
N ILE A 266 12.23 -15.33 -3.22
CA ILE A 266 13.34 -15.73 -4.11
C ILE A 266 13.20 -17.22 -4.48
N CYS A 267 12.87 -18.08 -3.53
CA CYS A 267 12.56 -19.48 -3.79
C CYS A 267 11.42 -19.63 -4.80
N ASN A 268 10.33 -18.87 -4.64
CA ASN A 268 9.18 -18.90 -5.56
C ASN A 268 9.58 -18.46 -6.96
N LEU A 269 10.40 -17.42 -7.10
CA LEU A 269 10.93 -16.98 -8.40
C LEU A 269 11.74 -18.08 -9.08
N LEU A 270 12.67 -18.71 -8.36
CA LEU A 270 13.47 -19.82 -8.91
C LEU A 270 12.60 -21.01 -9.33
N ILE A 271 11.58 -21.35 -8.53
CA ILE A 271 10.62 -22.41 -8.88
C ILE A 271 9.81 -22.02 -10.12
N GLN A 272 9.39 -20.76 -10.24
CA GLN A 272 8.66 -20.28 -11.42
C GLN A 272 9.51 -20.41 -12.68
N GLN A 273 10.78 -20.01 -12.62
CA GLN A 273 11.68 -20.14 -13.76
C GLN A 273 12.01 -21.59 -14.08
N ALA A 274 12.23 -22.43 -13.07
CA ALA A 274 12.42 -23.86 -13.24
C ALA A 274 11.22 -24.53 -13.94
N ARG A 275 9.98 -24.14 -13.58
CA ARG A 275 8.76 -24.65 -14.24
C ARG A 275 8.66 -24.20 -15.70
N ALA A 276 9.05 -22.97 -16.01
CA ALA A 276 9.07 -22.48 -17.37
C ALA A 276 10.14 -23.22 -18.21
N TYR A 277 11.28 -23.54 -17.61
CA TYR A 277 12.35 -24.30 -18.25
C TYR A 277 12.01 -25.79 -18.46
N LEU A 278 11.33 -26.41 -17.48
CA LEU A 278 10.88 -27.81 -17.51
C LEU A 278 9.49 -27.96 -18.14
N ASN A 279 9.18 -27.19 -19.19
CA ASN A 279 7.87 -27.22 -19.83
C ASN A 279 7.48 -28.66 -20.24
N PRO A 280 6.34 -29.21 -19.74
CA PRO A 280 5.96 -30.60 -20.00
C PRO A 280 5.81 -30.94 -21.48
N GLU A 281 5.37 -29.99 -22.31
CA GLU A 281 5.25 -30.24 -23.75
C GLU A 281 6.62 -30.43 -24.40
N ASP A 282 7.60 -29.62 -24.00
CA ASP A 282 8.95 -29.68 -24.56
C ASP A 282 9.69 -30.91 -24.01
N MET A 283 9.42 -31.30 -22.77
CA MET A 283 9.97 -32.53 -22.16
C MET A 283 9.40 -33.81 -22.80
N LEU A 284 8.11 -33.84 -23.13
CA LEU A 284 7.49 -35.04 -23.73
C LEU A 284 7.77 -35.18 -25.23
N LYS A 285 8.02 -34.06 -25.92
CA LYS A 285 8.37 -34.04 -27.36
C LYS A 285 9.87 -34.17 -27.60
N GLY A 286 10.70 -33.76 -26.63
CA GLY A 286 12.16 -33.80 -26.71
C GLY A 286 12.74 -35.20 -26.55
N GLU A 287 14.03 -35.33 -26.83
CA GLU A 287 14.76 -36.57 -26.58
C GLU A 287 14.88 -36.82 -25.06
N THR A 288 14.81 -38.09 -24.65
CA THR A 288 14.85 -38.48 -23.23
C THR A 288 16.15 -38.01 -22.55
N GLU A 289 17.27 -38.05 -23.27
CA GLU A 289 18.57 -37.58 -22.76
C GLU A 289 18.59 -36.06 -22.54
N GLU A 290 18.01 -35.27 -23.47
CA GLU A 290 17.92 -33.81 -23.32
C GLU A 290 17.02 -33.42 -22.14
N SER A 291 15.89 -34.11 -21.99
CA SER A 291 14.94 -33.88 -20.89
C SER A 291 15.56 -34.23 -19.53
N LEU A 292 16.30 -35.33 -19.46
CA LEU A 292 17.04 -35.72 -18.26
C LEU A 292 18.11 -34.68 -17.89
N ALA A 293 18.87 -34.20 -18.89
CA ALA A 293 19.88 -33.16 -18.66
C ALA A 293 19.26 -31.85 -18.13
N LYS A 294 18.08 -31.46 -18.62
CA LYS A 294 17.34 -30.28 -18.12
C LYS A 294 16.89 -30.45 -16.66
N VAL A 295 16.39 -31.64 -16.31
CA VAL A 295 16.00 -32.00 -14.94
C VAL A 295 17.20 -31.94 -14.00
N GLN A 296 18.31 -32.56 -14.38
CA GLN A 296 19.55 -32.56 -13.60
C GLN A 296 20.13 -31.16 -13.42
N GLY A 297 20.17 -30.35 -14.49
CA GLY A 297 20.59 -28.96 -14.41
C GLY A 297 19.71 -28.12 -13.47
N THR A 298 18.40 -28.38 -13.46
CA THR A 298 17.47 -27.71 -12.55
C THR A 298 17.74 -28.05 -11.10
N MET A 299 17.95 -29.33 -10.78
CA MET A 299 18.29 -29.73 -9.42
C MET A 299 19.63 -29.15 -8.98
N ASP A 300 20.64 -29.14 -9.86
CA ASP A 300 21.95 -28.54 -9.57
C ASP A 300 21.84 -27.05 -9.23
N ILE A 301 21.05 -26.27 -9.97
CA ILE A 301 20.83 -24.85 -9.70
C ILE A 301 20.12 -24.64 -8.35
N LEU A 302 19.07 -25.41 -8.05
CA LEU A 302 18.33 -25.27 -6.79
C LEU A 302 19.17 -25.71 -5.58
N HIS A 303 19.94 -26.78 -5.71
CA HIS A 303 20.90 -27.20 -4.68
C HIS A 303 22.03 -26.18 -4.51
N HIS A 304 22.50 -25.57 -5.60
CA HIS A 304 23.49 -24.51 -5.54
C HIS A 304 22.96 -23.29 -4.78
N PHE A 305 21.73 -22.87 -5.01
CA PHE A 305 21.10 -21.80 -4.23
C PHE A 305 21.09 -22.09 -2.74
N ARG A 306 20.70 -23.32 -2.35
CA ARG A 306 20.70 -23.76 -0.95
C ARG A 306 22.10 -23.77 -0.34
N GLN A 307 23.09 -24.28 -1.08
CA GLN A 307 24.48 -24.29 -0.65
C GLN A 307 25.01 -22.86 -0.44
N THR A 308 24.77 -21.96 -1.40
CA THR A 308 25.15 -20.55 -1.27
C THR A 308 24.46 -19.90 -0.07
N TYR A 309 23.20 -20.21 0.20
CA TYR A 309 22.52 -19.74 1.41
C TYR A 309 23.25 -20.19 2.70
N ASP A 310 23.60 -21.48 2.81
CA ASP A 310 24.27 -22.02 4.00
C ASP A 310 25.68 -21.42 4.19
N GLU A 311 26.44 -21.26 3.11
CA GLU A 311 27.75 -20.59 3.10
C GLU A 311 27.67 -19.12 3.54
N MET A 312 26.69 -18.39 3.01
CA MET A 312 26.47 -16.98 3.32
C MET A 312 25.95 -16.79 4.74
N ARG A 313 25.08 -17.69 5.22
CA ARG A 313 24.62 -17.73 6.62
C ARG A 313 25.79 -17.94 7.58
N GLY A 314 26.71 -18.86 7.26
CA GLY A 314 27.91 -19.11 8.06
C GLY A 314 28.92 -17.96 8.04
N SER A 315 28.93 -17.16 6.97
CA SER A 315 29.84 -16.02 6.78
C SER A 315 29.22 -14.65 7.07
N LEU A 316 28.02 -14.58 7.66
CA LEU A 316 27.35 -13.31 8.02
C LEU A 316 28.23 -12.37 8.86
N GLY A 317 29.12 -12.92 9.69
CA GLY A 317 30.08 -12.14 10.48
C GLY A 317 31.01 -11.26 9.65
N GLN A 318 31.26 -11.59 8.37
CA GLN A 318 32.12 -10.80 7.47
C GLN A 318 31.50 -9.45 7.08
N TYR A 319 30.18 -9.31 7.22
CA TYR A 319 29.45 -8.09 6.85
C TYR A 319 29.36 -7.10 8.02
N GLN A 320 29.95 -7.41 9.17
CA GLN A 320 29.93 -6.55 10.36
C GLN A 320 30.62 -5.22 10.08
N LYS A 321 29.98 -4.12 10.53
CA LYS A 321 30.55 -2.77 10.45
C LYS A 321 30.83 -2.24 11.85
N ASN A 322 31.98 -1.60 12.01
CA ASN A 322 32.31 -0.71 13.13
C ASN A 322 32.04 -1.28 14.53
N GLY A 323 32.37 -2.55 14.77
CA GLY A 323 32.25 -3.18 16.10
C GLY A 323 30.81 -3.46 16.57
N GLN A 324 29.83 -3.33 15.68
CA GLN A 324 28.45 -3.70 15.96
C GLN A 324 28.23 -5.18 15.58
N GLU A 325 27.86 -6.01 16.55
CA GLU A 325 27.55 -7.41 16.30
C GLU A 325 26.31 -7.52 15.40
N LEU A 326 26.48 -8.09 14.21
CA LEU A 326 25.36 -8.46 13.36
C LEU A 326 24.63 -9.65 13.99
N SER A 327 23.33 -9.49 14.20
CA SER A 327 22.48 -10.59 14.62
C SER A 327 22.52 -11.70 13.56
N PRO A 328 22.79 -12.95 13.96
CA PRO A 328 22.75 -14.07 13.04
C PRO A 328 21.31 -14.31 12.57
N TRP A 329 21.17 -15.03 11.46
CA TRP A 329 19.89 -15.57 11.02
C TRP A 329 19.45 -16.70 11.95
N ASP A 330 18.76 -16.32 13.02
CA ASP A 330 18.24 -17.23 14.05
C ASP A 330 16.83 -17.72 13.71
N PHE A 331 16.76 -18.56 12.67
CA PHE A 331 15.53 -19.21 12.26
C PHE A 331 15.82 -20.57 11.58
N SER A 332 14.81 -21.45 11.56
CA SER A 332 14.93 -22.74 10.89
C SER A 332 14.92 -22.56 9.35
N PRO A 333 15.87 -23.18 8.62
CA PRO A 333 15.86 -23.18 7.16
C PRO A 333 14.56 -23.72 6.55
N THR A 334 13.85 -24.59 7.26
CA THR A 334 12.56 -25.12 6.80
C THR A 334 11.52 -24.03 6.59
N MET A 335 11.60 -22.90 7.31
CA MET A 335 10.70 -21.77 7.08
C MET A 335 10.91 -21.13 5.71
N VAL A 336 12.14 -21.16 5.18
CA VAL A 336 12.47 -20.60 3.85
C VAL A 336 12.27 -21.63 2.75
N PHE A 337 12.73 -22.85 2.96
CA PHE A 337 12.90 -23.84 1.90
C PHE A 337 11.78 -24.86 1.75
N ALA A 338 10.77 -24.91 2.64
CA ALA A 338 9.73 -25.93 2.59
C ALA A 338 9.06 -26.09 1.21
N GLY A 339 8.73 -24.98 0.54
CA GLY A 339 8.15 -25.01 -0.81
C GLY A 339 9.13 -25.48 -1.88
N MET A 340 10.40 -25.08 -1.78
CA MET A 340 11.46 -25.53 -2.69
C MET A 340 11.79 -27.00 -2.49
N ASP A 341 11.89 -27.48 -1.26
CA ASP A 341 12.16 -28.88 -0.94
C ASP A 341 11.04 -29.80 -1.50
N GLN A 342 9.78 -29.39 -1.38
CA GLN A 342 8.66 -30.11 -2.01
C GLN A 342 8.75 -30.12 -3.54
N PHE A 343 9.19 -29.01 -4.15
CA PHE A 343 9.39 -28.95 -5.59
C PHE A 343 10.53 -29.87 -6.04
N ILE A 344 11.67 -29.85 -5.36
CA ILE A 344 12.83 -30.72 -5.63
C ILE A 344 12.41 -32.20 -5.54
N GLN A 345 11.68 -32.61 -4.49
CA GLN A 345 11.20 -33.98 -4.34
C GLN A 345 10.32 -34.43 -5.53
N ARG A 346 9.46 -33.54 -6.03
CA ARG A 346 8.63 -33.84 -7.22
C ARG A 346 9.47 -34.00 -8.47
N VAL A 347 10.43 -33.10 -8.69
CA VAL A 347 11.35 -33.17 -9.84
C VAL A 347 12.19 -34.46 -9.80
N GLN A 348 12.69 -34.85 -8.62
CA GLN A 348 13.42 -36.12 -8.43
C GLN A 348 12.57 -37.36 -8.75
N SER A 349 11.27 -37.34 -8.40
CA SER A 349 10.38 -38.47 -8.74
C SER A 349 10.18 -38.65 -10.25
N ILE A 350 10.31 -37.57 -11.02
CA ILE A 350 10.26 -37.60 -12.49
C ILE A 350 11.57 -38.14 -13.06
N GLU A 351 12.72 -37.83 -12.46
CA GLU A 351 14.02 -38.39 -12.87
C GLU A 351 14.08 -39.92 -12.68
N ALA A 352 13.44 -40.42 -11.63
CA ALA A 352 13.46 -41.85 -11.27
C ALA A 352 12.41 -42.72 -11.99
N SER A 353 11.50 -42.10 -12.74
CA SER A 353 10.42 -42.78 -13.50
C SER A 353 10.79 -42.92 -14.96
#